data_AF-A0A7D9JXH5-F1
#
_entry.id   AF-A0A7D9JXH5-F1
#
_cell.length_a   1.000
_cell.length_b   1.000
_cell.length_c   1.000
_cell.angle_alpha   90.00
_cell.angle_beta   90.00
_cell.angle_gamma   90.00
#
_symmetry.space_group_name_H-M   'P 1'
#
loop_
_entity.id
_entity.type
_entity.pdbx_description
1 polymer ?
#
loop_
_entity_poly.entity_id
_entity_poly.type
_entity_poly.pdbx_seq_one_letter_code
_entity_poly.pdbx_strand_id
1 'polypeptide(L)'
;NGVGSIMHLIPILIFLGLSLLTSLLVQDPPYSFSTSGPYRLHRVTPKYKVSYFVQRDFSENYSGKSLARLENQIEREYIGRLRSACYREQQIRDDMFARARFWNDQNLFNRANNMRTESCDELERLRNR
;
A
#
# COMPACT_ATOMS: atom_id res chain seq x y z
N ASN A 1 -5.38 -40.08 -32.72
CA ASN A 1 -5.05 -38.64 -32.74
C ASN A 1 -4.97 -38.08 -31.32
N GLY A 2 -3.96 -38.47 -30.53
CA GLY A 2 -3.77 -38.00 -29.14
C GLY A 2 -2.58 -37.07 -28.92
N VAL A 3 -1.70 -36.97 -29.93
CA VAL A 3 -0.45 -36.18 -29.85
C VAL A 3 -0.72 -34.68 -29.89
N GLY A 4 -1.77 -34.24 -30.61
CA GLY A 4 -2.16 -32.83 -30.67
C GLY A 4 -2.66 -32.27 -29.33
N SER A 5 -3.36 -33.09 -28.52
CA SER A 5 -3.90 -32.64 -27.23
C SER A 5 -2.83 -32.52 -26.15
N ILE A 6 -1.77 -33.34 -26.18
CA ILE A 6 -0.61 -33.23 -25.27
C ILE A 6 0.25 -32.01 -25.62
N MET A 7 0.35 -31.66 -26.91
CA MET A 7 1.13 -30.50 -27.37
C MET A 7 0.60 -29.17 -26.81
N HIS A 8 -0.70 -29.07 -26.51
CA HIS A 8 -1.30 -27.90 -25.85
C HIS A 8 -1.03 -27.84 -24.35
N LEU A 9 -0.66 -28.94 -23.70
CA LEU A 9 -0.33 -28.96 -22.26
C LEU A 9 1.08 -28.42 -22.00
N ILE A 10 2.02 -28.60 -22.94
CA ILE A 10 3.39 -28.09 -22.85
C ILE A 10 3.46 -26.57 -22.59
N PRO A 11 2.79 -25.70 -23.37
CA PRO A 11 2.85 -24.26 -23.10
C PRO A 11 2.27 -23.90 -21.72
N ILE A 12 1.21 -24.59 -21.26
CA ILE A 12 0.63 -24.37 -19.93
C ILE A 12 1.64 -24.72 -18.83
N LEU A 13 2.35 -25.85 -18.97
CA LEU A 13 3.40 -26.26 -18.02
C LEU A 13 4.58 -25.28 -18.01
N ILE A 14 4.96 -24.73 -19.16
CA ILE A 14 5.99 -23.70 -19.26
C ILE A 14 5.53 -22.41 -18.55
N PHE A 15 4.30 -21.95 -18.79
CA PHE A 15 3.75 -20.77 -18.10
C PHE A 15 3.69 -20.97 -16.58
N LEU A 16 3.28 -22.16 -16.12
CA LEU A 16 3.25 -22.49 -14.70
C LEU A 16 4.66 -22.51 -14.11
N GLY A 17 5.62 -23.16 -14.78
CA GLY A 17 7.02 -23.19 -14.36
C GLY A 17 7.64 -21.79 -14.29
N LEU A 18 7.42 -20.95 -15.31
CA LEU A 18 7.87 -19.56 -15.32
C LEU A 18 7.26 -18.75 -14.17
N SER A 19 5.98 -18.95 -13.86
CA SER A 19 5.29 -18.27 -12.76
C SER A 19 5.88 -18.63 -11.39
N LEU A 20 6.31 -19.89 -11.21
CA LEU A 20 6.99 -20.32 -9.99
C LEU A 20 8.41 -19.76 -9.92
N LEU A 21 9.16 -19.77 -11.02
CA LEU A 21 10.51 -19.21 -11.06
C LEU A 21 10.51 -17.70 -10.79
N THR A 22 9.55 -16.95 -11.33
CA THR A 22 9.43 -15.52 -11.04
C THR A 22 9.12 -15.27 -9.57
N SER A 23 8.28 -16.10 -8.92
CA SER A 23 7.99 -15.98 -7.49
C SER A 23 9.22 -16.17 -6.60
N LEU A 24 10.17 -17.02 -7.01
CA LEU A 24 11.43 -17.25 -6.29
C LEU A 24 12.46 -16.12 -6.50
N LEU A 25 12.33 -15.37 -7.60
CA LEU A 25 13.21 -14.25 -7.93
C LEU A 25 12.72 -12.90 -7.37
N VAL A 26 11.50 -12.86 -6.81
CA VAL A 26 11.02 -11.68 -6.09
C VAL A 26 11.91 -11.49 -4.86
N GLN A 27 12.87 -10.58 -4.97
CA GLN A 27 13.62 -10.12 -3.81
C GLN A 27 12.65 -9.45 -2.84
N ASP A 28 12.79 -9.81 -1.57
CA ASP A 28 12.07 -9.15 -0.48
C ASP A 28 12.27 -7.62 -0.59
N PRO A 29 11.21 -6.81 -0.40
CA PRO A 29 11.31 -5.37 -0.52
C PRO A 29 12.36 -4.81 0.47
N PRO A 30 13.10 -3.75 0.15
CA PRO A 30 14.17 -3.26 1.03
C PRO A 30 13.67 -2.66 2.35
N TYR A 31 12.35 -2.52 2.52
CA TYR A 31 11.71 -1.94 3.69
C TYR A 31 10.28 -2.45 3.88
N SER A 32 9.72 -2.24 5.07
CA SER A 32 8.31 -2.45 5.39
C SER A 32 7.74 -1.28 6.19
N PHE A 33 6.45 -0.98 6.05
CA PHE A 33 5.76 0.01 6.90
C PHE A 33 5.33 -0.55 8.27
N SER A 34 5.35 -1.87 8.43
CA SER A 34 5.07 -2.57 9.68
C SER A 34 6.25 -3.44 10.09
N THR A 35 6.39 -3.68 11.39
CA THR A 35 7.36 -4.65 11.87
C THR A 35 6.91 -6.06 11.47
N SER A 36 7.75 -6.79 10.75
CA SER A 36 7.47 -8.17 10.34
C SER A 36 8.80 -8.90 10.09
N GLY A 37 8.91 -10.15 10.57
CA GLY A 37 10.06 -11.02 10.31
C GLY A 37 11.44 -10.34 10.46
N PRO A 38 12.18 -10.14 9.33
CA PRO A 38 13.51 -9.51 9.33
C PRO A 38 13.49 -7.96 9.46
N TYR A 39 12.33 -7.31 9.28
CA TYR A 39 12.16 -5.86 9.37
C TYR A 39 11.97 -5.41 10.82
N ARG A 40 13.09 -5.23 11.54
CA ARG A 40 13.09 -4.86 12.97
C ARG A 40 13.74 -3.51 13.27
N LEU A 41 14.58 -3.00 12.36
CA LEU A 41 15.26 -1.74 12.57
C LEU A 41 14.34 -0.59 12.17
N HIS A 42 13.87 0.16 13.16
CA HIS A 42 13.03 1.33 12.96
C HIS A 42 13.83 2.50 12.42
N ARG A 43 13.28 3.17 11.41
CA ARG A 43 13.81 4.38 10.79
C ARG A 43 12.67 5.33 10.46
N VAL A 44 13.02 6.60 10.25
CA VAL A 44 12.06 7.67 10.01
C VAL A 44 12.55 8.54 8.85
N THR A 45 11.68 8.82 7.88
CA THR A 45 12.05 9.64 6.72
C THR A 45 12.28 11.11 7.12
N PRO A 46 13.12 11.87 6.40
CA PRO A 46 13.50 13.20 6.83
C PRO A 46 12.37 14.24 6.76
N LYS A 47 11.55 14.23 5.71
CA LYS A 47 10.58 15.31 5.41
C LYS A 47 9.26 15.11 6.15
N TYR A 48 8.59 13.98 5.93
CA TYR A 48 7.25 13.74 6.51
C TYR A 48 7.28 12.87 7.77
N LYS A 49 8.47 12.46 8.23
CA LYS A 49 8.65 11.63 9.43
C LYS A 49 7.87 10.31 9.37
N VAL A 50 7.83 9.70 8.18
CA VAL A 50 7.17 8.41 7.98
C VAL A 50 8.00 7.32 8.62
N SER A 51 7.40 6.52 9.51
CA SER A 51 8.06 5.37 10.12
C SER A 51 8.14 4.21 9.13
N TYR A 52 9.33 3.61 9.01
CA TYR A 52 9.57 2.41 8.21
C TYR A 52 10.57 1.49 8.92
N PHE A 53 10.56 0.21 8.55
CA PHE A 53 11.37 -0.83 9.16
C PHE A 53 12.25 -1.48 8.10
N VAL A 54 13.51 -1.72 8.44
CA VAL A 54 14.51 -2.30 7.54
C VAL A 54 15.19 -3.53 8.17
N GLN A 55 15.89 -4.28 7.31
CA GLN A 55 16.71 -5.42 7.71
C GLN A 55 18.08 -4.96 8.23
N ARG A 56 18.86 -5.86 8.84
CA ARG A 56 20.13 -5.52 9.51
C ARG A 56 21.25 -5.08 8.55
N ASP A 57 21.25 -5.61 7.35
CA ASP A 57 22.20 -5.34 6.26
C ASP A 57 21.84 -4.08 5.44
N PHE A 58 20.75 -3.39 5.79
CA PHE A 58 20.26 -2.24 5.04
C PHE A 58 21.30 -1.12 4.87
N SER A 59 22.10 -0.84 5.90
CA SER A 59 23.12 0.22 5.85
C SER A 59 24.27 -0.08 4.90
N GLU A 60 24.51 -1.35 4.58
CA GLU A 60 25.55 -1.78 3.62
C GLU A 60 25.08 -1.51 2.18
N ASN A 61 23.78 -1.70 1.93
CA ASN A 61 23.17 -1.57 0.61
C ASN A 61 22.67 -0.14 0.29
N TYR A 62 22.29 0.63 1.30
CA TYR A 62 21.69 1.96 1.13
C TYR A 62 22.40 3.03 1.96
N SER A 63 23.09 3.96 1.29
CA SER A 63 23.79 5.08 1.90
C SER A 63 23.77 6.33 1.01
N GLY A 64 23.91 7.51 1.64
CA GLY A 64 23.96 8.80 0.94
C GLY A 64 22.82 9.01 -0.06
N LYS A 65 23.15 9.06 -1.36
CA LYS A 65 22.19 9.33 -2.44
C LYS A 65 21.18 8.21 -2.67
N SER A 66 21.57 6.94 -2.51
CA SER A 66 20.64 5.81 -2.70
C SER A 66 19.60 5.77 -1.58
N LEU A 67 20.02 6.04 -0.34
CA LEU A 67 19.13 6.20 0.80
C LEU A 67 18.14 7.36 0.59
N ALA A 68 18.64 8.54 0.22
CA ALA A 68 17.78 9.69 -0.04
C ALA A 68 16.75 9.41 -1.16
N ARG A 69 17.14 8.70 -2.22
CA ARG A 69 16.21 8.30 -3.29
C ARG A 69 15.13 7.35 -2.77
N LEU A 70 15.53 6.36 -1.96
CA LEU A 70 14.61 5.40 -1.36
C LEU A 70 13.62 6.10 -0.41
N GLU A 71 14.10 6.95 0.50
CA GLU A 71 13.24 7.66 1.45
C GLU A 71 12.24 8.58 0.73
N ASN A 72 12.67 9.26 -0.33
CA ASN A 72 11.76 10.03 -1.18
C ASN A 72 10.69 9.15 -1.86
N GLN A 73 11.04 7.92 -2.23
CA GLN A 73 10.08 6.96 -2.78
C GLN A 73 9.09 6.49 -1.71
N ILE A 74 9.58 6.14 -0.51
CA ILE A 74 8.76 5.74 0.65
C ILE A 74 7.73 6.83 0.95
N GLU A 75 8.17 8.09 0.99
CA GLU A 75 7.28 9.23 1.26
C GLU A 75 6.21 9.40 0.18
N ARG A 76 6.59 9.30 -1.10
CA ARG A 76 5.61 9.37 -2.21
C ARG A 76 4.59 8.24 -2.13
N GLU A 77 5.05 7.02 -1.85
CA GLU A 77 4.16 5.85 -1.72
C GLU A 77 3.20 6.02 -0.54
N TYR A 78 3.71 6.46 0.61
CA TYR A 78 2.91 6.71 1.80
C TYR A 78 1.81 7.74 1.55
N ILE A 79 2.15 8.89 0.94
CA ILE A 79 1.16 9.91 0.56
C ILE A 79 0.17 9.38 -0.47
N GLY A 80 0.64 8.59 -1.45
CA GLY A 80 -0.21 7.96 -2.44
C GLY A 80 -1.25 7.03 -1.79
N ARG A 81 -0.81 6.20 -0.84
CA ARG A 81 -1.70 5.32 -0.06
C ARG A 81 -2.71 6.11 0.76
N LEU A 82 -2.25 7.18 1.41
CA LEU A 82 -3.08 8.04 2.24
C LEU A 82 -4.16 8.77 1.41
N ARG A 83 -3.81 9.27 0.22
CA ARG A 83 -4.77 9.84 -0.74
C ARG A 83 -5.83 8.84 -1.16
N SER A 84 -5.41 7.62 -1.55
CA SER A 84 -6.35 6.58 -1.94
C SER A 84 -7.26 6.13 -0.79
N ALA A 85 -6.73 6.11 0.44
CA ALA A 85 -7.53 5.82 1.64
C ALA A 85 -8.53 6.94 1.93
N CYS A 86 -8.09 8.20 1.90
CA CYS A 86 -8.96 9.36 2.07
C CYS A 86 -10.09 9.39 1.03
N TYR A 87 -9.78 9.12 -0.25
CA TYR A 87 -10.80 9.04 -1.30
C TYR A 87 -11.88 7.99 -0.98
N ARG A 88 -11.47 6.80 -0.49
CA ARG A 88 -12.42 5.77 -0.07
C ARG A 88 -13.24 6.20 1.14
N GLU A 89 -12.63 6.81 2.14
CA GLU A 89 -13.33 7.33 3.33
C GLU A 89 -14.40 8.36 2.93
N GLN A 90 -14.04 9.30 2.05
CA GLN A 90 -14.97 10.29 1.53
C GLN A 90 -16.12 9.64 0.75
N GLN A 91 -15.82 8.69 -0.13
CA GLN A 91 -16.84 7.98 -0.90
C GLN A 91 -17.81 7.22 0.01
N ILE A 92 -17.31 6.56 1.06
CA ILE A 92 -18.16 5.87 2.03
C ILE A 92 -19.06 6.87 2.76
N ARG A 93 -18.51 8.02 3.18
CA ARG A 93 -19.29 9.07 3.85
C ARG A 93 -20.39 9.63 2.94
N ASP A 94 -20.06 9.89 1.67
CA ASP A 94 -21.00 10.42 0.69
C ASP A 94 -22.11 9.42 0.36
N ASP A 95 -21.79 8.11 0.26
CA ASP A 95 -22.80 7.04 0.13
C ASP A 95 -23.73 7.00 1.34
N MET A 96 -23.20 7.09 2.56
CA MET A 96 -24.02 7.12 3.77
C MET A 96 -24.97 8.34 3.76
N PHE A 97 -24.50 9.51 3.34
CA PHE A 97 -25.35 10.70 3.19
C PHE A 97 -26.43 10.51 2.13
N ALA A 98 -26.08 9.94 0.97
CA ALA A 98 -27.04 9.68 -0.11
C ALA A 98 -28.15 8.73 0.36
N ARG A 99 -27.78 7.65 1.05
CA ARG A 99 -28.72 6.69 1.63
C ARG A 99 -29.58 7.32 2.72
N ALA A 100 -28.99 8.10 3.63
CA ALA A 100 -29.75 8.79 4.67
C ALA A 100 -30.83 9.71 4.09
N ARG A 101 -30.51 10.45 3.02
CA ARG A 101 -31.45 11.32 2.32
C ARG A 101 -32.55 10.55 1.59
N PHE A 102 -32.19 9.45 0.93
CA PHE A 102 -33.17 8.62 0.20
C PHE A 102 -34.21 7.99 1.14
N TRP A 103 -33.77 7.48 2.30
CA TRP A 103 -34.65 6.82 3.27
C TRP A 103 -35.21 7.78 4.34
N ASN A 104 -34.81 9.06 4.32
CA ASN A 104 -35.09 10.05 5.37
C ASN A 104 -34.69 9.56 6.79
N ASP A 105 -33.57 8.84 6.90
CA ASP A 105 -33.06 8.25 8.14
C ASP A 105 -32.10 9.22 8.85
N GLN A 106 -32.59 9.86 9.91
CA GLN A 106 -31.82 10.80 10.72
C GLN A 106 -30.68 10.14 11.50
N ASN A 107 -30.83 8.87 11.90
CA ASN A 107 -29.76 8.16 12.60
C ASN A 107 -28.59 7.89 11.65
N LEU A 108 -28.89 7.49 10.41
CA LEU A 108 -27.87 7.30 9.39
C LEU A 108 -27.20 8.63 9.01
N PHE A 109 -27.95 9.72 8.93
CA PHE A 109 -27.40 11.06 8.69
C PHE A 109 -26.41 11.47 9.79
N ASN A 110 -26.78 11.29 11.05
CA ASN A 110 -25.90 11.60 12.19
C ASN A 110 -24.65 10.72 12.20
N ARG A 111 -24.76 9.44 11.80
CA ARG A 111 -23.59 8.55 11.64
C ARG A 111 -22.65 9.02 10.54
N ALA A 112 -23.20 9.41 9.38
CA ALA A 112 -22.41 9.95 8.27
C ALA A 112 -21.66 11.24 8.68
N ASN A 113 -22.34 12.13 9.42
CA ASN A 113 -21.74 13.37 9.90
C ASN A 113 -20.59 13.14 10.90
N ASN A 114 -20.72 12.13 11.77
CA ASN A 114 -19.71 11.78 12.76
C ASN A 114 -18.69 10.75 12.25
N MET A 115 -18.73 10.39 10.97
CA MET A 115 -17.78 9.44 10.39
C MET A 115 -16.38 10.05 10.39
N ARG A 116 -15.47 9.39 11.09
CA ARG A 116 -14.05 9.80 11.15
C ARG A 116 -13.36 9.54 9.82
N THR A 117 -12.57 10.52 9.37
CA THR A 117 -11.78 10.45 8.13
C THR A 117 -10.30 10.62 8.46
N GLU A 118 -9.76 9.67 9.23
CA GLU A 118 -8.39 9.75 9.76
C GLU A 118 -7.35 9.92 8.66
N SER A 119 -7.52 9.22 7.53
CA SER A 119 -6.58 9.31 6.41
C SER A 119 -6.63 10.69 5.75
N CYS A 120 -7.82 11.28 5.63
CA CYS A 120 -7.95 12.64 5.11
C CYS A 120 -7.34 13.68 6.06
N ASP A 121 -7.59 13.54 7.36
CA ASP A 121 -7.09 14.46 8.39
C ASP A 121 -5.55 14.42 8.43
N GLU A 122 -4.96 13.23 8.35
CA GLU A 122 -3.51 13.06 8.28
C GLU A 122 -2.93 13.66 6.99
N LEU A 123 -3.59 13.47 5.84
CA LEU A 123 -3.16 14.04 4.58
C LEU A 123 -3.16 15.57 4.62
N GLU A 124 -4.16 16.17 5.24
CA GLU A 124 -4.24 17.61 5.44
C GLU A 124 -3.14 18.13 6.37
N ARG A 125 -2.87 17.44 7.48
CA ARG A 125 -1.75 17.78 8.39
C ARG A 125 -0.41 17.78 7.66
N LEU A 126 -0.17 16.82 6.76
CA LEU A 126 1.06 16.73 5.98
C LEU A 126 1.16 17.79 4.89
N ARG A 127 0.02 18.24 4.32
CA ARG A 127 -0.03 19.33 3.35
C ARG A 127 0.29 20.68 3.98
N ASN A 128 -0.10 20.88 5.24
CA ASN A 128 0.02 22.15 5.95
C ASN A 128 1.39 22.34 6.65
N ARG A 129 2.35 21.44 6.43
CA ARG A 129 3.70 21.44 7.02
C ARG A 129 4.76 21.82 6.00
#